data_AF-A0AAN5X083-F1
#
_entry.id   AF-A0AAN5X083-F1
#
_cell.length_a   1.000
_cell.length_b   1.000
_cell.length_c   1.000
_cell.angle_alpha   90.00
_cell.angle_beta   90.00
_cell.angle_gamma   90.00
#
_symmetry.space_group_name_H-M   'P 1'
#
loop_
_entity.id
_entity.type
_entity.pdbx_description
1 polymer ?
#
loop_
_entity_poly.entity_id
_entity_poly.type
_entity_poly.pdbx_seq_one_letter_code
_entity_poly.pdbx_strand_id
1 'polypeptide(L)' 'MDKCQGVFGKLFGHSYRPAITKGAASVNLDAKGVGSRAIIEMVDKTRKETFHGIYCKRCGKVINA' A
#
# COMPACT_ATOMS: atom_id res chain seq x y z
N MET A 1 -21.11 -15.12 -6.49
CA MET A 1 -21.11 -14.29 -5.28
C MET A 1 -19.68 -14.20 -4.75
N ASP A 2 -19.15 -13.00 -4.56
CA ASP A 2 -17.77 -12.79 -4.14
C ASP A 2 -17.55 -13.32 -2.72
N LYS A 3 -16.61 -14.26 -2.58
CA LYS A 3 -16.31 -14.97 -1.32
C LYS A 3 -15.86 -14.03 -0.19
N CYS A 4 -15.53 -12.79 -0.50
CA CYS A 4 -15.17 -11.76 0.47
C CYS A 4 -16.37 -10.97 1.03
N GLN A 5 -17.48 -10.87 0.29
CA GLN A 5 -18.65 -10.06 0.64
C GLN A 5 -19.77 -10.87 1.33
N GLY A 6 -19.59 -12.18 1.49
CA GLY A 6 -20.57 -13.05 2.16
C GLY A 6 -20.43 -13.12 3.68
N VAL A 7 -21.47 -13.62 4.35
CA VAL A 7 -21.54 -13.88 5.81
C VAL A 7 -20.29 -14.64 6.31
N PHE A 8 -19.81 -15.62 5.53
CA PHE A 8 -18.56 -16.35 5.83
C PHE A 8 -17.29 -15.50 5.72
N GLY A 9 -17.22 -14.53 4.81
CA GLY A 9 -16.06 -13.61 4.70
C GLY A 9 -15.97 -12.61 5.85
N LYS A 10 -17.11 -12.27 6.48
CA LYS A 10 -17.21 -11.47 7.71
C LYS A 10 -16.94 -12.30 8.98
N LEU A 11 -17.39 -13.56 9.03
CA LEU A 11 -17.28 -14.43 10.22
C LEU A 11 -15.99 -15.28 10.28
N PHE A 12 -15.40 -15.67 9.14
CA PHE A 12 -14.27 -16.62 9.09
C PHE A 12 -12.94 -16.02 8.60
N GLY A 13 -12.62 -14.81 9.04
CA GLY A 13 -11.21 -14.45 9.23
C GLY A 13 -10.37 -14.34 7.96
N HIS A 14 -10.87 -13.65 6.95
CA HIS A 14 -9.96 -13.22 5.88
C HIS A 14 -9.05 -12.13 6.42
N SER A 15 -7.74 -12.32 6.25
CA SER A 15 -6.78 -11.27 6.55
C SER A 15 -6.84 -10.21 5.46
N TYR A 16 -7.13 -8.98 5.86
CA TYR A 16 -7.22 -7.85 4.97
C TYR A 16 -5.99 -6.94 5.12
N ARG A 17 -5.55 -6.33 4.03
CA ARG A 17 -4.51 -5.28 4.03
C ARG A 17 -4.94 -4.14 3.11
N PRO A 18 -4.56 -2.90 3.41
CA PRO A 18 -4.79 -1.81 2.48
C PRO A 18 -3.98 -2.05 1.19
N ALA A 19 -4.62 -1.89 0.04
CA ALA A 19 -3.95 -1.91 -1.26
C ALA A 19 -3.47 -0.49 -1.56
N ILE A 20 -2.20 -0.22 -1.26
CA ILE A 20 -1.57 1.09 -1.48
C ILE A 20 -0.44 0.93 -2.47
N THR A 21 -0.44 1.75 -3.51
CA THR A 21 0.71 1.88 -4.41
C THR A 21 1.49 3.15 -4.08
N LYS A 22 2.82 3.03 -4.00
CA LYS A 22 3.72 4.18 -3.91
C LYS A 22 4.11 4.62 -5.31
N GLY A 23 3.82 5.88 -5.66
CA GLY A 23 4.22 6.50 -6.91
C GLY A 23 5.73 6.72 -7.02
N ALA A 24 6.16 7.31 -8.14
CA ALA A 24 7.55 7.67 -8.36
C ALA A 24 8.05 8.64 -7.28
N ALA A 25 9.33 8.52 -6.94
CA ALA A 25 10.00 9.50 -6.08
C ALA A 25 10.04 10.85 -6.79
N SER A 26 9.54 11.91 -6.15
CA SER A 26 9.52 13.26 -6.70
C SER A 26 10.52 14.21 -6.04
N VAL A 27 11.62 13.67 -5.49
CA VAL A 27 12.63 14.49 -4.79
C VAL A 27 13.78 14.81 -5.73
N ASN A 28 14.00 16.11 -5.98
CA ASN A 28 15.25 16.61 -6.57
C ASN A 28 16.29 16.67 -5.46
N LEU A 29 17.07 15.60 -5.31
CA LEU A 29 18.10 15.50 -4.29
C LEU A 29 19.39 16.14 -4.81
N ASP A 30 19.68 17.38 -4.43
CA ASP A 30 21.03 17.93 -4.54
C ASP A 30 21.87 17.33 -3.39
N ALA A 31 22.35 16.11 -3.61
CA ALA A 31 22.96 15.27 -2.58
C ALA A 31 24.43 15.63 -2.35
N LYS A 32 24.72 16.86 -1.91
CA LYS A 32 26.04 17.18 -1.34
C LYS A 32 25.98 17.00 0.18
N GLY A 33 26.55 15.88 0.66
CA GLY A 33 26.86 15.66 2.08
C GLY A 33 25.83 14.91 2.92
N VAL A 34 24.69 14.49 2.36
CA VAL A 34 23.68 13.72 3.10
C VAL A 34 23.92 12.21 2.93
N GLY A 35 24.00 11.48 4.05
CA GLY A 35 24.18 10.03 4.05
C GLY A 35 23.03 9.30 3.34
N SER A 36 23.37 8.25 2.60
CA SER A 36 22.45 7.50 1.73
C SER A 36 21.21 6.93 2.45
N ARG A 37 21.29 6.59 3.75
CA ARG A 37 20.12 6.17 4.54
C ARG A 37 19.09 7.28 4.72
N ALA A 38 19.53 8.51 5.01
CA ALA A 38 18.63 9.65 5.21
C ALA A 38 17.94 10.03 3.88
N ILE A 39 18.68 9.94 2.77
CA ILE A 39 18.13 10.15 1.43
C ILE A 39 17.02 9.14 1.12
N ILE A 40 17.25 7.85 1.38
CA ILE A 40 16.27 6.79 1.15
C ILE A 40 15.00 7.02 1.98
N GLU A 41 15.13 7.39 3.25
CA GLU A 41 13.98 7.68 4.12
C GLU A 41 13.18 8.90 3.64
N MET A 42 13.85 9.98 3.22
CA MET A 42 13.18 11.16 2.65
C MET A 42 12.49 10.85 1.33
N VAL A 43 13.12 10.04 0.48
CA VAL A 43 12.52 9.56 -0.77
C VAL A 43 11.29 8.72 -0.50
N ASP A 44 11.30 7.84 0.51
CA ASP A 44 10.14 7.01 0.81
C ASP A 44 8.96 7.84 1.33
N LYS A 45 9.23 8.84 2.19
CA LYS A 45 8.21 9.75 2.77
C LYS A 45 7.56 10.69 1.76
N THR A 46 8.24 11.02 0.67
CA THR A 46 7.77 11.99 -0.34
C THR A 46 7.03 11.34 -1.50
N ARG A 47 7.06 10.01 -1.60
CA ARG A 47 6.29 9.30 -2.64
C ARG A 47 4.80 9.48 -2.39
N LYS A 48 4.08 9.87 -3.43
CA LYS A 48 2.62 9.91 -3.40
C LYS A 48 2.09 8.50 -3.22
N GLU A 49 1.28 8.29 -2.19
CA GLU A 49 0.57 7.05 -1.96
C GLU A 49 -0.84 7.13 -2.57
N THR A 50 -1.26 6.08 -3.26
CA THR A 50 -2.62 5.97 -3.82
C THR A 50 -3.29 4.75 -3.24
N PHE A 51 -4.45 4.97 -2.61
CA PHE A 51 -5.26 3.92 -2.04
C PHE A 51 -6.22 3.36 -3.08
N HIS A 52 -6.29 2.04 -3.18
CA HIS A 52 -7.10 1.31 -4.18
C HIS A 52 -8.16 0.42 -3.54
N GLY A 53 -8.33 0.46 -2.22
CA GLY A 53 -9.26 -0.41 -1.49
C GLY A 53 -8.57 -1.42 -0.58
N ILE A 54 -9.34 -2.44 -0.18
CA ILE A 54 -8.90 -3.44 0.78
C ILE A 54 -8.56 -4.74 0.04
N TYR A 55 -7.30 -5.16 0.11
CA TYR A 55 -6.83 -6.44 -0.41
C TYR A 55 -7.14 -7.59 0.55
N CYS A 56 -7.80 -8.64 0.05
CA CYS A 56 -8.00 -9.90 0.76
C CYS A 56 -6.85 -10.87 0.48
N LYS A 57 -6.03 -11.18 1.49
CA LYS A 57 -4.89 -12.11 1.34
C LYS A 57 -5.30 -13.51 0.92
N ARG A 58 -6.48 -13.97 1.35
CA ARG A 58 -6.96 -15.32 1.05
C ARG A 58 -7.53 -15.45 -0.35
N CYS A 59 -8.17 -14.39 -0.85
CA CYS A 59 -8.86 -14.41 -2.14
C CYS A 59 -8.03 -13.81 -3.28
N GLY A 60 -6.93 -13.10 -2.98
CA GLY A 60 -6.09 -12.48 -3.98
C GLY A 60 -6.76 -11.31 -4.71
N LYS A 61 -7.77 -10.69 -4.11
CA LYS A 61 -8.58 -9.64 -4.72
C LYS A 61 -8.52 -8.33 -3.94
N VAL A 62 -8.54 -7.22 -4.67
CA VAL A 62 -8.79 -5.89 -4.10
C VAL A 62 -10.29 -5.63 -4.13
N ILE A 63 -10.83 -5.32 -2.96
CA ILE A 63 -12.22 -4.97 -2.75
C ILE A 63 -12.24 -3.45 -2.66
N ASN A 64 -12.74 -2.80 -3.71
CA ASN A 64 -13.08 -1.39 -3.64
C ASN A 64 -14.30 -1.25 -2.73
N ALA A 65 -14.21 -0.34 -1.77
CA ALA A 65 -15.37 0.11 -0.99
C ALA A 65 -16.18 1.09 -1.84
#